data_AF-A0A3D0S6D2-F1
#
_entry.id   AF-A0A3D0S6D2-F1
#
_cell.length_a   1.000
_cell.length_b   1.000
_cell.length_c   1.000
_cell.angle_alpha   90.00
_cell.angle_beta   90.00
_cell.angle_gamma   90.00
#
_symmetry.space_group_name_H-M   'P 1'
#
loop_
_entity.id
_entity.type
_entity.pdbx_description
1 polymer ?
#
loop_
_entity_poly.entity_id
_entity_poly.type
_entity_poly.pdbx_seq_one_letter_code
_entity_poly.pdbx_strand_id
1 'polypeptide(L)'
;MPQQPFGEPDEGTDEDGSGFSRRLVLGAGVAGGLAVGTGALDPAEARRKPDGRHTTLARTLVKGPKGKLGYRPIVVGPGEPHIVRNEMVRQLRRRPAPGQRRGILAMGQLTDMHVLDAQSPARVEFLDRYNDPDSAFASVLP
;
A
#
# COMPACT_ATOMS: atom_id res chain seq x y z
N MET A 1 22.36 -32.93 7.22
CA MET A 1 21.22 -32.27 7.90
C MET A 1 19.99 -32.48 7.04
N PRO A 2 18.93 -33.10 7.55
CA PRO A 2 17.69 -33.26 6.80
C PRO A 2 17.05 -31.88 6.59
N GLN A 3 16.71 -31.58 5.33
CA GLN A 3 15.90 -30.42 4.95
C GLN A 3 14.53 -30.60 5.61
N GLN A 4 14.14 -29.71 6.52
CA GLN A 4 12.78 -29.70 7.04
C GLN A 4 11.83 -29.43 5.86
N PRO A 5 10.76 -30.23 5.68
CA PRO A 5 9.78 -29.95 4.65
C PRO A 5 9.19 -28.57 4.89
N PHE A 6 9.10 -27.78 3.82
CA PHE A 6 8.41 -26.50 3.80
C PHE A 6 6.99 -26.75 4.33
N GLY A 7 6.69 -26.26 5.54
CA GLY A 7 5.38 -26.43 6.16
C GLY A 7 4.31 -25.92 5.21
N GLU A 8 3.26 -26.71 5.02
CA GLU A 8 2.06 -26.27 4.32
C GLU A 8 1.66 -24.89 4.84
N PRO A 9 1.36 -23.94 3.93
CA PRO A 9 0.74 -22.70 4.37
C PRO A 9 -0.54 -23.08 5.10
N ASP A 10 -0.67 -22.62 6.35
CA ASP A 10 -1.92 -22.62 7.08
C ASP A 10 -2.91 -21.76 6.27
N GLU A 11 -3.64 -22.39 5.35
CA GLU A 11 -4.81 -21.84 4.69
C GLU A 11 -5.89 -21.69 5.76
N GLY A 12 -5.71 -20.68 6.61
CA GLY A 12 -6.80 -20.12 7.38
C GLY A 12 -7.87 -19.70 6.40
N THR A 13 -8.96 -20.45 6.36
CA THR A 13 -10.19 -20.10 5.66
C THR A 13 -10.82 -18.91 6.41
N ASP A 14 -10.26 -17.73 6.21
CA ASP A 14 -10.90 -16.47 6.56
C ASP A 14 -11.90 -16.16 5.43
N GLU A 15 -13.04 -16.87 5.46
CA GLU A 15 -14.24 -16.43 4.75
C GLU A 15 -14.80 -15.17 5.42
N ASP A 16 -14.09 -14.05 5.29
CA ASP A 16 -14.65 -12.73 5.60
C ASP A 16 -15.36 -12.21 4.34
N GLY A 17 -16.66 -12.53 4.27
CA GLY A 17 -17.62 -12.10 3.27
C GLY A 17 -17.92 -10.60 3.30
N SER A 18 -16.91 -9.74 3.16
CA SER A 18 -17.11 -8.33 2.78
C SER A 18 -16.03 -7.87 1.79
N GLY A 19 -16.08 -8.45 0.60
CA GLY A 19 -15.23 -8.04 -0.52
C GLY A 19 -15.49 -6.58 -0.90
N PHE A 20 -14.59 -5.68 -0.52
CA PHE A 20 -14.61 -4.31 -1.01
C PHE A 20 -14.54 -4.33 -2.54
N SER A 21 -15.61 -3.88 -3.20
CA SER A 21 -15.68 -3.84 -4.65
C SER A 21 -14.53 -3.00 -5.20
N ARG A 22 -13.78 -3.54 -6.17
CA ARG A 22 -12.71 -2.81 -6.87
C ARG A 22 -13.20 -1.47 -7.45
N ARG A 23 -14.50 -1.37 -7.76
CA ARG A 23 -15.18 -0.15 -8.22
C ARG A 23 -15.32 0.90 -7.11
N LEU A 24 -15.44 0.50 -5.86
CA LEU A 24 -15.50 1.41 -4.70
C LEU A 24 -14.13 2.06 -4.45
N VAL A 25 -13.04 1.29 -4.58
CA VAL A 25 -11.67 1.79 -4.44
C VAL A 25 -11.31 2.76 -5.58
N LEU A 26 -11.69 2.42 -6.83
CA LEU A 26 -11.52 3.32 -7.97
C LEU A 26 -12.42 4.56 -7.89
N GLY A 27 -13.63 4.45 -7.34
CA GLY A 27 -14.52 5.58 -7.08
C GLY A 27 -13.99 6.52 -5.99
N ALA A 28 -13.34 5.98 -4.95
CA ALA A 28 -12.75 6.77 -3.87
C ALA A 28 -11.58 7.65 -4.36
N GLY A 29 -10.85 7.22 -5.40
CA GLY A 29 -9.81 8.03 -6.05
C GLY A 29 -10.34 9.29 -6.75
N VAL A 30 -11.57 9.25 -7.25
CA VAL A 30 -12.26 10.42 -7.85
C VAL A 30 -12.94 11.29 -6.79
N ALA A 31 -13.31 10.70 -5.64
CA ALA A 31 -14.03 11.39 -4.56
C ALA A 31 -13.14 12.13 -3.55
N GLY A 32 -11.82 12.18 -3.75
CA GLY A 32 -10.91 12.92 -2.85
C GLY A 32 -11.23 14.42 -2.75
N GLY A 33 -11.83 15.01 -3.78
CA GLY A 33 -12.23 16.43 -3.81
C GLY A 33 -13.69 16.73 -3.43
N LEU A 34 -14.58 15.73 -3.45
CA LEU A 34 -16.04 15.94 -3.38
C LEU A 34 -16.71 15.41 -2.10
N ALA A 35 -16.02 14.57 -1.31
CA ALA A 35 -16.61 13.94 -0.13
C ALA A 35 -16.80 14.89 1.09
N VAL A 36 -16.11 16.04 1.12
CA VAL A 36 -16.18 16.97 2.26
C VAL A 36 -17.50 17.74 2.32
N GLY A 37 -18.20 17.93 1.19
CA GLY A 37 -19.40 18.75 1.11
C GLY A 37 -20.75 18.02 1.33
N THR A 38 -20.80 16.70 1.16
CA THR A 38 -22.08 15.96 1.05
C THR A 38 -22.46 15.14 2.27
N GLY A 39 -21.65 15.15 3.34
CA GLY A 39 -21.95 14.36 4.55
C GLY A 39 -21.90 12.84 4.35
N ALA A 40 -21.32 12.36 3.24
CA ALA A 40 -21.16 10.93 2.95
C ALA A 40 -20.16 10.21 3.87
N LEU A 41 -19.45 10.96 4.72
CA LEU A 41 -18.57 10.43 5.76
C LEU A 41 -19.20 10.74 7.12
N ASP A 42 -19.69 9.71 7.80
CA ASP A 42 -20.12 9.86 9.19
C ASP A 42 -18.88 10.13 10.07
N PRO A 43 -18.76 11.29 10.73
CA PRO A 43 -17.65 11.57 11.63
C PRO A 43 -17.58 10.59 12.83
N ALA A 44 -18.63 9.82 13.10
CA ALA A 44 -18.61 8.73 14.07
C ALA A 44 -17.74 7.54 13.60
N GLU A 45 -17.71 7.22 12.30
CA GLU A 45 -16.83 6.19 11.75
C GLU A 45 -15.35 6.55 11.92
N ALA A 46 -15.01 7.83 11.84
CA ALA A 46 -13.66 8.34 12.12
C ALA A 46 -13.23 8.20 13.60
N ARG A 47 -14.16 7.87 14.52
CA ARG A 47 -13.83 7.60 15.94
C ARG A 47 -13.36 6.17 16.16
N ARG A 48 -13.57 5.25 15.20
CA ARG A 48 -13.05 3.89 15.31
C ARG A 48 -11.54 3.98 15.24
N LYS A 49 -10.87 3.68 16.37
CA LYS A 49 -9.42 3.51 16.38
C LYS A 49 -9.13 2.38 15.39
N PRO A 50 -8.42 2.62 14.27
CA PRO A 50 -8.01 1.52 13.41
C PRO A 50 -7.21 0.55 14.29
N ASP A 51 -7.56 -0.73 14.22
CA ASP A 51 -6.85 -1.79 14.94
C ASP A 51 -5.40 -1.96 14.45
N GLY A 52 -5.06 -1.26 13.37
CA GLY A 52 -3.74 -1.27 12.73
C GLY A 52 -3.50 -2.54 11.94
N ARG A 53 -4.45 -3.48 11.91
CA ARG A 53 -4.34 -4.73 11.16
C ARG A 53 -4.12 -4.39 9.68
N HIS A 54 -3.20 -5.14 9.06
CA HIS A 54 -2.79 -4.94 7.67
C HIS A 54 -2.14 -3.56 7.36
N THR A 55 -1.78 -2.76 8.38
CA THR A 55 -1.02 -1.52 8.20
C THR A 55 0.41 -1.65 8.71
N THR A 56 1.27 -0.70 8.36
CA THR A 56 2.63 -0.64 8.88
C THR A 56 2.69 -0.44 10.39
N LEU A 57 1.63 0.08 11.02
CA LEU A 57 1.54 0.21 12.48
C LEU A 57 1.55 -1.14 13.20
N ALA A 58 1.03 -2.20 12.57
CA ALA A 58 1.04 -3.55 13.15
C ALA A 58 2.30 -4.34 12.76
N ARG A 59 2.70 -4.27 11.50
CA ARG A 59 3.87 -5.00 10.99
C ARG A 59 4.47 -4.33 9.76
N THR A 60 5.78 -4.46 9.60
CA THR A 60 6.50 -4.03 8.40
C THR A 60 6.98 -5.22 7.59
N LEU A 61 7.37 -4.97 6.33
CA LEU A 61 8.10 -5.93 5.51
C LEU A 61 9.54 -5.46 5.38
N VAL A 62 10.48 -6.26 5.87
CA VAL A 62 11.91 -5.91 5.95
C VAL A 62 12.77 -6.93 5.22
N LYS A 63 14.01 -6.55 4.90
CA LYS A 63 14.99 -7.47 4.30
C LYS A 63 15.51 -8.44 5.37
N GLY A 64 15.31 -9.73 5.15
CA GLY A 64 15.89 -10.79 5.96
C GLY A 64 17.40 -10.98 5.72
N PRO A 65 17.99 -11.99 6.37
CA PRO A 65 19.41 -12.33 6.20
C PRO A 65 19.77 -12.66 4.74
N LYS A 66 21.02 -12.37 4.38
CA LYS A 66 21.58 -12.67 3.05
C LYS A 66 21.77 -14.17 2.88
N GLY A 67 21.15 -14.76 1.85
CA GLY A 67 21.38 -16.13 1.44
C GLY A 67 22.74 -16.32 0.75
N LYS A 68 23.09 -17.57 0.41
CA LYS A 68 24.42 -17.92 -0.15
C LYS A 68 24.77 -17.15 -1.42
N LEU A 69 23.80 -16.91 -2.31
CA LEU A 69 23.99 -16.16 -3.56
C LEU A 69 23.75 -14.66 -3.41
N GLY A 70 23.48 -14.20 -2.19
CA GLY A 70 23.29 -12.80 -1.90
C GLY A 70 21.88 -12.24 -1.97
N TYR A 71 20.93 -13.07 -2.42
CA TYR A 71 19.51 -12.77 -2.31
C TYR A 71 19.07 -12.63 -0.85
N ARG A 72 18.13 -11.72 -0.57
CA ARG A 72 17.53 -11.53 0.76
C ARG A 72 16.02 -11.73 0.66
N PRO A 73 15.43 -12.66 1.43
CA PRO A 73 13.98 -12.79 1.47
C PRO A 73 13.37 -11.55 2.13
N ILE A 74 12.12 -11.25 1.78
CA ILE A 74 11.30 -10.29 2.53
C ILE A 74 10.67 -11.04 3.69
N VAL A 75 10.81 -10.49 4.90
CA VAL A 75 10.30 -11.09 6.14
C VAL A 75 9.46 -10.07 6.91
N VAL A 76 8.60 -10.55 7.80
CA VAL A 76 7.79 -9.69 8.66
C VAL A 76 8.67 -9.07 9.74
N GLY A 77 8.62 -7.75 9.87
CA GLY A 77 9.27 -6.96 10.91
C GLY A 77 8.27 -6.31 11.87
N PRO A 78 8.75 -5.70 12.96
CA PRO A 78 7.90 -4.99 13.91
C PRO A 78 7.15 -3.84 13.24
N GLY A 79 5.98 -3.48 13.78
CA GLY A 79 5.22 -2.32 13.33
C GLY A 79 5.96 -0.99 13.58
N GLU A 80 5.65 0.00 12.76
CA GLU A 80 6.18 1.36 12.86
C GLU A 80 5.54 2.09 14.04
N PRO A 81 6.34 2.61 15.00
CA PRO A 81 5.81 3.33 16.13
C PRO A 81 5.23 4.68 15.70
N HIS A 82 4.06 5.03 16.24
CA HIS A 82 3.47 6.34 16.04
C HIS A 82 4.16 7.39 16.92
N ILE A 83 4.96 8.27 16.29
CA ILE A 83 5.66 9.36 16.99
C ILE A 83 4.80 10.63 16.99
N VAL A 84 4.44 11.10 18.18
CA VAL A 84 3.71 12.37 18.33
C VAL A 84 4.72 13.53 18.41
N ARG A 85 4.75 14.36 17.37
CA ARG A 85 5.59 15.57 17.27
C ARG A 85 4.97 16.75 18.03
N ASN A 86 5.39 16.94 19.29
CA ASN A 86 4.86 18.00 20.16
C ASN A 86 5.63 19.32 20.03
N GLU A 87 6.80 19.32 19.42
CA GLU A 87 7.68 20.49 19.27
C GLU A 87 7.06 21.59 18.40
N MET A 88 6.11 21.23 17.54
CA MET A 88 5.40 22.17 16.68
C MET A 88 4.23 22.88 17.40
N VAL A 89 3.90 22.46 18.63
CA VAL A 89 2.80 23.04 19.40
C VAL A 89 3.36 23.80 20.60
N ARG A 90 3.03 25.10 20.73
CA ARG A 90 3.31 25.85 21.96
C ARG A 90 2.57 25.17 23.11
N GLN A 91 3.33 24.67 24.09
CA GLN A 91 2.90 24.04 25.35
C GLN A 91 1.39 23.78 25.48
N LEU A 92 0.97 22.55 25.19
CA LEU A 92 -0.38 22.10 25.52
C LEU A 92 -0.56 22.11 27.04
N ARG A 93 -1.43 23.00 27.55
CA ARG A 93 -1.81 23.06 28.98
C ARG A 93 -2.40 21.75 29.50
N ARG A 94 -2.98 20.92 28.60
CA ARG A 94 -3.50 19.57 28.90
C ARG A 94 -3.60 18.74 27.62
N ARG A 95 -3.14 17.49 27.64
CA ARG A 95 -3.36 16.53 26.54
C ARG A 95 -4.82 16.05 26.58
N PRO A 96 -5.62 16.22 25.51
CA PRO A 96 -6.96 15.64 25.44
C PRO A 96 -6.90 14.12 25.55
N ALA A 97 -7.87 13.52 26.24
CA ALA A 97 -7.97 12.07 26.33
C ALA A 97 -8.18 11.46 24.93
N PRO A 98 -7.78 10.19 24.70
CA PRO A 98 -8.16 9.46 23.49
C PRO A 98 -9.68 9.59 23.25
N GLY A 99 -10.08 9.95 22.03
CA GLY A 99 -11.50 10.17 21.68
C GLY A 99 -12.05 11.59 21.92
N GLN A 100 -11.29 12.48 22.57
CA GLN A 100 -11.68 13.89 22.76
C GLN A 100 -11.12 14.83 21.67
N ARG A 101 -10.34 14.30 20.73
CA ARG A 101 -9.76 15.08 19.64
C ARG A 101 -10.80 15.22 18.52
N ARG A 102 -11.05 16.45 18.08
CA ARG A 102 -11.83 16.75 16.89
C ARG A 102 -10.89 16.89 15.71
N GLY A 103 -11.05 16.05 14.68
CA GLY A 103 -10.35 16.24 13.40
C GLY A 103 -10.81 17.56 12.77
N ILE A 104 -9.85 18.42 12.43
CA ILE A 104 -10.14 19.72 11.81
C ILE A 104 -9.96 19.64 10.29
N LEU A 105 -8.96 18.87 9.84
CA LEU A 105 -8.64 18.62 8.44
C LEU A 105 -7.93 17.28 8.31
N ALA A 106 -8.27 16.52 7.27
CA ALA A 106 -7.49 15.39 6.78
C ALA A 106 -7.13 15.68 5.32
N MET A 107 -5.85 15.58 4.97
CA MET A 107 -5.35 15.83 3.62
C MET A 107 -4.49 14.65 3.19
N GLY A 108 -4.87 14.00 2.09
CA GLY A 108 -4.02 13.04 1.39
C GLY A 108 -3.40 13.71 0.19
N GLN A 109 -2.07 13.84 0.17
CA GLN A 109 -1.34 14.28 -1.01
C GLN A 109 -0.70 13.08 -1.68
N LEU A 110 -1.02 12.90 -2.95
CA LEU A 110 -0.52 11.81 -3.78
C LEU A 110 0.08 12.44 -5.02
N THR A 111 1.38 12.29 -5.19
CA THR A 111 2.11 12.83 -6.35
C THR A 111 2.76 11.67 -7.10
N ASP A 112 2.95 11.85 -8.40
CA ASP A 112 3.80 11.00 -9.24
C ASP A 112 3.46 9.50 -9.19
N MET A 113 2.17 9.16 -9.16
CA MET A 113 1.74 7.77 -9.29
C MET A 113 2.02 7.24 -10.70
N HIS A 114 3.07 6.45 -10.82
CA HIS A 114 3.37 5.68 -12.01
C HIS A 114 2.79 4.27 -11.85
N VAL A 115 1.52 4.11 -12.25
CA VAL A 115 0.91 2.78 -12.36
C VAL A 115 1.39 2.15 -13.66
N LEU A 116 2.21 1.11 -13.54
CA LEU A 116 2.71 0.33 -14.67
C LEU A 116 2.22 -1.10 -14.52
N ASP A 117 1.66 -1.64 -15.60
CA ASP A 117 1.43 -3.07 -15.70
C ASP A 117 2.74 -3.77 -16.06
N ALA A 118 3.37 -4.39 -15.06
CA ALA A 118 4.62 -5.12 -15.23
C ALA A 118 4.50 -6.30 -16.20
N GLN A 119 3.29 -6.78 -16.45
CA GLN A 119 2.98 -7.93 -17.31
C GLN A 119 2.24 -7.52 -18.60
N SER A 120 2.19 -6.24 -18.95
CA SER A 120 1.55 -5.83 -20.20
C SER A 120 2.31 -6.41 -21.41
N PRO A 121 1.65 -7.18 -22.28
CA PRO A 121 2.27 -7.74 -23.47
C PRO A 121 2.57 -6.67 -24.53
N ALA A 122 2.00 -5.46 -24.39
CA ALA A 122 2.22 -4.32 -25.30
C ALA A 122 3.42 -3.45 -24.88
N ARG A 123 4.24 -3.90 -23.94
CA ARG A 123 5.46 -3.18 -23.52
C ARG A 123 6.44 -3.02 -24.68
N VAL A 124 6.96 -1.81 -24.83
CA VAL A 124 7.88 -1.45 -25.93
C VAL A 124 9.10 -2.37 -25.92
N GLU A 125 9.60 -2.81 -24.77
CA GLU A 125 10.76 -3.71 -24.69
C GLU A 125 10.53 -5.07 -25.37
N PHE A 126 9.27 -5.50 -25.54
CA PHE A 126 8.95 -6.71 -26.31
C PHE A 126 8.86 -6.46 -27.81
N LEU A 127 8.59 -5.22 -28.22
CA LEU A 127 8.48 -4.82 -29.63
C LEU A 127 9.76 -4.19 -30.20
N ASP A 128 10.63 -3.64 -29.34
CA ASP A 128 11.87 -2.94 -29.70
C ASP A 128 12.80 -3.83 -30.54
N ARG A 129 12.86 -5.12 -30.19
CA ARG A 129 13.63 -6.13 -30.94
C ARG A 129 13.28 -6.21 -32.42
N TYR A 130 12.07 -5.81 -32.82
CA TYR A 130 11.65 -5.89 -34.22
C TYR A 130 12.24 -4.78 -35.07
N ASN A 131 12.76 -3.72 -34.44
CA ASN A 131 13.46 -2.60 -35.07
C ASN A 131 15.00 -2.77 -35.06
N ASP A 132 15.52 -3.86 -34.48
CA ASP A 132 16.96 -4.12 -34.50
C ASP A 132 17.46 -4.41 -35.93
N PRO A 133 18.70 -4.02 -36.30
CA PRO A 133 19.22 -4.21 -37.66
C PRO A 133 19.26 -5.66 -38.15
N ASP A 134 19.29 -6.63 -37.23
CA ASP A 134 19.28 -8.08 -37.51
C ASP A 134 17.87 -8.70 -37.48
N SER A 135 16.83 -7.91 -37.19
CA SER A 135 15.43 -8.34 -37.26
C SER A 135 14.96 -8.48 -38.71
N ALA A 136 14.33 -9.62 -39.01
CA ALA A 136 13.69 -9.85 -40.30
C ALA A 136 12.56 -8.84 -40.63
N PHE A 137 12.04 -8.14 -39.63
CA PHE A 137 10.95 -7.18 -39.76
C PHE A 137 11.42 -5.72 -39.86
N ALA A 138 12.72 -5.46 -39.68
CA ALA A 138 13.27 -4.09 -39.65
C ALA A 138 13.08 -3.34 -40.99
N SER A 139 12.98 -4.06 -42.10
CA SER A 139 12.78 -3.45 -43.43
C SER A 139 11.32 -3.11 -43.76
N VAL A 140 10.37 -3.52 -42.92
CA VAL A 140 8.92 -3.43 -43.19
C VAL A 140 8.20 -2.55 -42.17
N LEU A 141 8.84 -2.28 -41.04
CA LEU A 141 8.39 -1.29 -40.07
C LEU A 141 8.78 0.12 -40.56
N PRO A 142 7.89 1.12 -40.40
CA PRO A 142 8.12 2.49 -40.86
C PRO A 142 9.25 3.21 -40.13
#